data_AF-K0TB61-F1
#
_entry.id   AF-K0TB61-F1
#
_cell.length_a   1.000
_cell.length_b   1.000
_cell.length_c   1.000
_cell.angle_alpha   90.00
_cell.angle_beta   90.00
_cell.angle_gamma   90.00
#
_symmetry.space_group_name_H-M   'P 1'
#
loop_
_entity.id
_entity.type
_entity.pdbx_description
1 polymer ?
#
loop_
_entity_poly.entity_id
_entity_poly.type
_entity_poly.pdbx_seq_one_letter_code
_entity_poly.pdbx_strand_id
1 'polypeptide(L)'
;MDRYTPENRLFLTYEGLTDDLIGAEVTKGLNEFLGQAPGVTAIDRESVPCVWRAVVKNQPPPQQAAQIERLQAQAVNKAGTASGQVPGAQLQPQQPQQPAMPASYGASPKLNPIQQPVSNPIYAGRNGGAPPKSAYPQSQEYPQAGQTSYSQLPPQSYTQLTQQQPGLRRRLDPGHHNSKRAGPDQPRPYTPEQLDSMMNMLLEVAERYSDDIRLSHIMMGYYEKIRDARIKLDPDNAGSVVMPRNGLY
;
A
#
# COMPACT_ATOMS: atom_id res chain seq x y z
N MET A 1 -16.11 -10.26 12.21
CA MET A 1 -15.42 -9.01 12.62
C MET A 1 -15.29 -8.91 14.15
N ASP A 2 -15.66 -9.97 14.88
CA ASP A 2 -15.90 -9.92 16.33
C ASP A 2 -14.67 -10.22 17.18
N ARG A 3 -13.50 -10.35 16.54
CA ARG A 3 -12.22 -10.63 17.21
C ARG A 3 -11.58 -9.37 17.81
N TYR A 4 -12.05 -8.19 17.43
CA TYR A 4 -11.51 -6.90 17.89
C TYR A 4 -12.58 -6.15 18.67
N THR A 5 -12.20 -5.62 19.84
CA THR A 5 -13.11 -4.77 20.62
C THR A 5 -13.38 -3.47 19.86
N PRO A 6 -14.55 -2.83 20.04
CA PRO A 6 -14.92 -1.60 19.34
C PRO A 6 -13.90 -0.46 19.46
N GLU A 7 -13.13 -0.43 20.54
CA GLU A 7 -12.12 0.60 20.82
C GLU A 7 -10.82 0.35 20.03
N ASN A 8 -10.55 -0.91 19.68
CA ASN A 8 -9.36 -1.32 18.93
C ASN A 8 -9.64 -1.44 17.42
N ARG A 9 -10.67 -0.75 16.91
CA ARG A 9 -11.03 -0.76 15.50
C ARG A 9 -11.47 0.62 15.02
N LEU A 10 -10.91 1.04 13.90
CA LEU A 10 -11.30 2.26 13.20
C LEU A 10 -11.91 1.89 11.85
N PHE A 11 -13.11 2.39 11.56
CA PHE A 11 -13.72 2.27 10.23
C PHE A 11 -13.42 3.50 9.41
N LEU A 12 -12.80 3.30 8.24
CA LEU A 12 -12.52 4.34 7.28
C LEU A 12 -13.15 3.96 5.95
N THR A 13 -13.89 4.90 5.36
CA THR A 13 -14.37 4.77 3.99
C THR A 13 -13.29 5.22 3.03
N TYR A 14 -13.19 4.57 1.88
CA TYR A 14 -12.25 4.95 0.83
C TYR A 14 -12.53 6.38 0.34
N GLU A 15 -13.83 6.72 0.22
CA GLU A 15 -14.31 8.04 -0.18
C GLU A 15 -13.87 9.10 0.84
N GLY A 16 -14.05 8.83 2.14
CA GLY A 16 -13.63 9.75 3.19
C GLY A 16 -12.13 10.00 3.19
N LEU A 17 -11.32 8.98 2.92
CA LEU A 17 -9.86 9.11 2.88
C LEU A 17 -9.35 9.87 1.64
N THR A 18 -10.07 9.78 0.52
CA THR A 18 -9.63 10.37 -0.76
C THR A 18 -10.30 11.71 -1.10
N ASP A 19 -11.31 12.12 -0.33
CA ASP A 19 -12.02 13.38 -0.46
C ASP A 19 -11.11 14.60 -0.27
N ASP A 20 -11.26 15.62 -1.11
CA ASP A 20 -10.42 16.84 -1.09
C ASP A 20 -10.68 17.77 0.09
N LEU A 21 -11.89 17.71 0.67
CA LEU A 21 -12.32 18.57 1.77
C LEU A 21 -12.10 17.90 3.13
N ILE A 22 -12.45 16.61 3.24
CA ILE A 22 -12.42 15.90 4.53
C ILE A 22 -11.28 14.89 4.66
N GLY A 23 -10.59 14.52 3.57
CA GLY A 23 -9.57 13.47 3.59
C GLY A 23 -8.42 13.73 4.55
N ALA A 24 -7.98 14.98 4.65
CA ALA A 24 -6.97 15.38 5.62
C ALA A 24 -7.45 15.19 7.07
N GLU A 25 -8.72 15.50 7.38
CA GLU A 25 -9.27 15.37 8.73
C GLU A 25 -9.53 13.90 9.10
N VAL A 26 -10.04 13.11 8.14
CA VAL A 26 -10.17 11.65 8.29
C VAL A 26 -8.81 11.01 8.58
N THR A 27 -7.76 11.48 7.91
CA THR A 27 -6.39 11.00 8.12
C THR A 27 -5.83 11.41 9.49
N LYS A 28 -6.25 12.53 10.08
CA LYS A 28 -5.88 12.87 11.47
C LYS A 28 -6.44 11.85 12.45
N GLY A 29 -7.71 11.47 12.28
CA GLY A 29 -8.33 10.40 13.08
C GLY A 29 -7.59 9.07 12.95
N LEU A 30 -7.12 8.72 11.74
CA LEU A 30 -6.27 7.55 11.52
C LEU A 30 -4.92 7.67 12.25
N ASN A 31 -4.24 8.81 12.18
CA ASN A 31 -2.97 9.04 12.84
C ASN A 31 -3.09 8.94 14.39
N GLU A 32 -4.14 9.53 14.95
CA GLU A 32 -4.45 9.45 16.38
C GLU A 32 -4.73 8.00 16.82
N PHE A 33 -5.53 7.27 16.04
CA PHE A 33 -5.84 5.87 16.32
C PHE A 33 -4.58 4.98 16.27
N LEU A 34 -3.74 5.15 15.25
CA LEU A 34 -2.48 4.40 15.12
C LEU A 34 -1.49 4.73 16.24
N GLY A 35 -1.48 5.98 16.74
CA GLY A 35 -0.65 6.40 17.87
C GLY A 35 -0.99 5.73 19.20
N GLN A 36 -2.15 5.07 19.32
CA GLN A 36 -2.52 4.30 20.50
C GLN A 36 -1.83 2.93 20.55
N ALA A 37 -1.31 2.43 19.41
CA ALA A 37 -0.69 1.12 19.32
C ALA A 37 0.78 1.15 19.81
N PRO A 38 1.22 0.18 20.63
CA PRO A 38 2.59 0.12 21.10
C PRO A 38 3.56 -0.08 19.92
N GLY A 39 4.61 0.75 19.86
CA GLY A 39 5.62 0.71 18.81
C GLY A 39 5.30 1.54 17.57
N VAL A 40 4.18 2.26 17.53
CA VAL A 40 3.85 3.21 16.46
C VAL A 40 4.07 4.63 16.96
N THR A 41 4.94 5.39 16.30
CA THR A 41 5.13 6.82 16.57
C THR A 41 4.24 7.62 15.63
N ALA A 42 3.16 8.20 16.16
CA ALA A 42 2.30 9.10 15.40
C ALA A 42 3.04 10.38 14.99
N ILE A 43 2.72 10.89 13.80
CA ILE A 43 3.24 12.19 13.37
C ILE A 43 2.47 13.33 14.05
N ASP A 44 3.04 14.53 14.03
CA ASP A 44 2.35 15.71 14.53
C ASP A 44 1.04 15.95 13.77
N ARG A 45 -0.02 16.28 14.52
CA ARG A 45 -1.39 16.40 13.98
C ARG A 45 -1.50 17.46 12.89
N GLU A 46 -0.75 18.55 13.01
CA GLU A 46 -0.76 19.65 12.03
C GLU A 46 0.04 19.31 10.77
N SER A 47 0.91 18.30 10.84
CA SER A 47 1.67 17.82 9.69
C SER A 47 0.86 16.85 8.81
N VAL A 48 -0.20 16.25 9.34
CA VAL A 48 -1.03 15.24 8.64
C VAL A 48 -1.60 15.73 7.30
N PRO A 49 -2.19 16.95 7.17
CA PRO A 49 -2.75 17.41 5.89
C PRO A 49 -1.71 17.50 4.78
N CYS A 50 -0.47 17.88 5.12
CA CYS A 50 0.62 17.98 4.15
C CYS A 50 1.07 16.60 3.66
N VAL A 51 1.29 15.66 4.58
CA VAL A 51 1.66 14.28 4.24
C VAL A 51 0.56 13.59 3.44
N TRP A 52 -0.71 13.78 3.85
CA TRP A 52 -1.86 13.25 3.13
C TRP A 52 -1.90 13.75 1.68
N ARG A 53 -1.73 15.05 1.46
CA ARG A 53 -1.73 15.62 0.11
C ARG A 53 -0.56 15.07 -0.74
N ALA A 54 0.60 14.88 -0.13
CA ALA A 54 1.75 14.30 -0.82
C ALA A 54 1.52 12.85 -1.24
N VAL A 55 1.00 12.01 -0.35
CA VAL A 55 0.83 10.57 -0.61
C VAL A 55 -0.41 10.28 -1.44
N VAL A 56 -1.54 10.90 -1.12
CA VAL A 56 -2.83 10.60 -1.76
C VAL A 56 -3.02 11.36 -3.06
N LYS A 57 -2.54 12.61 -3.15
CA LYS A 57 -2.69 13.45 -4.35
C LYS A 57 -1.44 13.48 -5.22
N ASN A 58 -0.33 12.85 -4.80
CA ASN A 58 0.98 12.93 -5.46
C ASN A 58 1.44 14.37 -5.69
N GLN A 59 1.02 15.30 -4.82
CA GLN A 59 1.39 16.71 -4.91
C GLN A 59 2.56 16.97 -3.95
N PRO A 60 3.75 17.31 -4.45
CA PRO A 60 4.89 17.56 -3.58
C PRO A 60 4.57 18.72 -2.61
N PRO A 61 5.15 18.72 -1.39
CA PRO A 61 5.03 19.84 -0.46
C PRO A 61 5.35 21.16 -1.16
N PRO A 62 4.68 22.28 -0.83
CA PRO A 62 4.82 23.55 -1.55
C PRO A 62 6.27 24.06 -1.59
N GLN A 63 7.05 23.77 -0.54
CA GLN A 63 8.48 24.11 -0.51
C GLN A 63 9.30 23.34 -1.56
N GLN A 64 8.98 22.07 -1.79
CA GLN A 64 9.62 21.25 -2.82
C GLN A 64 9.10 21.60 -4.21
N ALA A 65 7.81 21.88 -4.34
CA ALA A 65 7.20 22.29 -5.62
C ALA A 65 7.91 23.52 -6.21
N ALA A 66 8.14 24.56 -5.40
CA ALA A 66 8.86 25.75 -5.83
C ALA A 66 10.33 25.48 -6.22
N GLN A 67 10.99 24.53 -5.54
CA GLN A 67 12.36 24.13 -5.89
C GLN A 67 12.41 23.35 -7.21
N ILE A 68 11.47 22.41 -7.41
CA ILE A 68 11.33 21.64 -8.64
C ILE A 68 11.06 22.59 -9.82
N GLU A 69 10.15 23.55 -9.65
CA GLU A 69 9.82 24.54 -10.67
C GLU A 69 11.04 25.41 -11.03
N ARG A 70 11.80 25.87 -10.03
CA ARG A 70 13.06 26.62 -10.26
C ARG A 70 14.08 25.79 -11.04
N LEU A 71 14.25 24.51 -10.69
CA LEU A 71 15.18 23.61 -11.38
C LEU A 71 14.74 23.35 -12.83
N GLN A 72 13.44 23.15 -13.06
CA GLN A 72 12.89 22.97 -14.40
C GLN A 72 13.04 24.24 -15.25
N ALA A 73 12.79 25.43 -14.68
CA ALA A 73 12.99 26.71 -15.38
C ALA A 73 14.47 26.95 -15.76
N GLN A 74 15.42 26.52 -14.92
CA GLN A 74 16.85 26.59 -15.25
C GLN A 74 17.25 25.62 -16.37
N ALA A 75 16.62 24.44 -16.44
CA ALA A 75 16.88 23.45 -17.50
C ALA A 75 16.46 23.96 -18.88
N VAL A 76 15.30 24.63 -18.98
CA VAL A 76 14.81 25.19 -20.26
C VAL A 76 15.73 26.29 -20.79
N ASN A 77 16.23 27.17 -19.92
CA ASN A 77 17.12 28.26 -20.33
C ASN A 77 18.52 27.80 -20.77
N LYS A 78 19.02 26.66 -20.27
CA LYS A 78 20.31 26.08 -20.71
C LYS A 78 20.23 25.35 -22.05
N ALA A 79 19.05 24.89 -22.46
CA ALA A 79 18.87 24.20 -23.74
C ALA A 79 18.81 25.16 -24.95
N GLY A 80 18.57 26.45 -24.73
CA GLY A 80 18.42 27.46 -25.79
C GLY A 80 19.72 28.10 -26.29
N THR A 81 20.88 27.83 -25.67
CA THR A 81 22.16 28.50 -25.99
C THR A 81 23.21 27.60 -26.66
N ALA A 82 22.82 26.40 -27.11
CA ALA A 82 23.74 25.43 -27.72
C ALA A 82 23.48 25.15 -29.21
N SER A 83 23.01 26.16 -29.97
CA SER A 83 23.06 26.17 -31.44
C SER A 83 24.21 27.08 -31.92
N GLY A 84 25.44 26.63 -31.71
CA GLY A 84 26.62 27.36 -32.20
C GLY A 84 27.93 26.65 -31.93
N GLN A 85 28.44 25.96 -32.96
CA GLN A 85 29.80 25.48 -33.15
C GLN A 85 30.30 24.27 -32.35
N VAL A 86 30.39 23.16 -33.08
CA VAL A 86 31.31 22.04 -32.88
C VAL A 86 32.71 22.51 -33.29
N PRO A 87 33.76 22.27 -32.49
CA PRO A 87 34.75 21.28 -32.90
C PRO A 87 35.10 20.32 -31.76
N GLY A 88 35.40 19.08 -32.14
CA GLY A 88 35.45 17.92 -31.28
C GLY A 88 36.40 18.02 -30.09
N ALA A 89 35.88 17.62 -28.93
CA ALA A 89 36.66 17.20 -27.79
C ALA A 89 36.04 15.94 -27.21
N GLN A 90 36.87 14.92 -27.04
CA GLN A 90 36.52 13.58 -26.55
C GLN A 90 35.77 13.65 -25.22
N LEU A 91 34.58 13.06 -25.18
CA LEU A 91 33.86 12.78 -23.94
C LEU A 91 34.43 11.51 -23.30
N GLN A 92 35.34 11.70 -22.34
CA GLN A 92 35.58 10.72 -21.28
C GLN A 92 34.35 10.73 -20.34
N PRO A 93 33.75 9.58 -20.02
CA PRO A 93 32.72 9.51 -19.00
C PRO A 93 33.35 9.77 -17.62
N GLN A 94 33.14 10.96 -17.07
CA GLN A 94 33.39 11.24 -15.66
C GLN A 94 32.34 10.50 -14.82
N GLN A 95 32.81 9.54 -14.04
CA GLN A 95 32.06 8.95 -12.92
C GLN A 95 31.65 10.07 -11.94
N PRO A 96 30.42 10.04 -11.40
CA PRO A 96 30.05 10.92 -10.30
C PRO A 96 30.92 10.58 -9.09
N GLN A 97 31.79 11.53 -8.70
CA GLN A 97 32.50 11.48 -7.44
C GLN A 97 31.49 11.54 -6.28
N GLN A 98 31.35 10.42 -5.58
CA GLN A 98 30.67 10.36 -4.29
C GLN A 98 31.48 11.18 -3.28
N PRO A 99 30.86 12.06 -2.47
CA PRO A 99 31.55 12.74 -1.39
C PRO A 99 31.98 11.73 -0.32
N ALA A 100 33.28 11.76 -0.02
CA ALA A 100 33.91 10.95 1.02
C ALA A 100 33.29 11.24 2.39
N MET A 101 32.70 10.21 3.00
CA MET A 101 32.33 10.21 4.41
C MET A 101 33.61 9.96 5.25
N PRO A 102 33.93 10.78 6.26
CA PRO A 102 35.03 10.47 7.16
C PRO A 102 34.66 9.30 8.08
N ALA A 103 35.48 8.24 8.00
CA ALA A 103 35.47 7.12 8.93
C ALA A 103 35.96 7.58 10.32
N SER A 104 35.01 7.76 11.25
CA SER A 104 35.31 7.87 12.67
C SER A 104 35.10 6.51 13.32
N TYR A 105 36.23 5.87 13.64
CA TYR A 105 36.34 4.74 14.55
C TYR A 105 35.80 5.12 15.93
N GLY A 106 35.00 4.24 16.55
CA GLY A 106 34.45 4.50 17.88
C GLY A 106 33.78 3.29 18.52
N ALA A 107 34.60 2.43 19.11
CA ALA A 107 34.32 1.59 20.29
C ALA A 107 33.16 0.57 20.25
N SER A 108 33.55 -0.70 20.11
CA SER A 108 32.81 -1.86 20.61
C SER A 108 32.74 -1.87 22.15
N PRO A 109 31.58 -2.05 22.77
CA PRO A 109 31.48 -2.55 24.13
C PRO A 109 31.51 -4.08 24.13
N LYS A 110 32.31 -4.59 25.05
CA LYS A 110 32.65 -6.00 25.26
C LYS A 110 31.44 -6.86 25.58
N LEU A 111 31.48 -8.08 25.04
CA LEU A 111 30.74 -9.26 25.48
C LEU A 111 30.86 -9.47 26.99
N ASN A 112 29.73 -9.69 27.66
CA ASN A 112 29.66 -10.26 28.99
C ASN A 112 29.23 -11.73 28.85
N PRO A 113 29.99 -12.71 29.38
CA PRO A 113 29.56 -14.10 29.42
C PRO A 113 28.78 -14.34 30.72
N ILE A 114 27.51 -14.72 30.62
CA ILE A 114 26.78 -15.29 31.76
C ILE A 114 26.33 -16.70 31.41
N GLN A 115 26.66 -17.58 32.34
CA GLN A 115 26.52 -19.02 32.38
C GLN A 115 25.06 -19.49 32.24
N GLN A 116 24.90 -20.67 31.64
CA GLN A 116 23.72 -21.55 31.74
C GLN A 116 23.56 -22.04 33.22
N PRO A 117 22.66 -23.00 33.58
CA PRO A 117 21.46 -23.56 32.92
C PRO A 117 20.25 -23.68 33.89
N VAL A 118 18.99 -23.70 33.42
CA VAL A 118 17.95 -24.46 34.17
C VAL A 118 16.71 -24.86 33.33
N SER A 119 16.53 -26.17 33.23
CA SER A 119 15.28 -26.95 33.33
C SER A 119 14.04 -26.60 32.48
N ASN A 120 13.77 -27.50 31.52
CA ASN A 120 12.43 -27.79 30.99
C ASN A 120 11.51 -28.36 32.08
N PRO A 121 10.24 -27.95 32.16
CA PRO A 121 9.18 -28.77 32.71
C PRO A 121 8.33 -29.42 31.61
N ILE A 122 8.41 -30.75 31.61
CA ILE A 122 7.36 -31.75 31.40
C ILE A 122 5.94 -31.19 31.20
N TYR A 123 5.36 -31.45 30.02
CA TYR A 123 3.90 -31.43 29.82
C TYR A 123 3.31 -32.73 30.38
N ALA A 124 2.68 -32.65 31.55
CA ALA A 124 1.76 -33.66 32.06
C ALA A 124 0.36 -33.04 32.14
N GLY A 125 -0.62 -33.72 31.54
CA GLY A 125 -1.99 -33.24 31.43
C GLY A 125 -2.73 -33.12 32.76
N ARG A 126 -3.80 -32.31 32.76
CA ARG A 126 -4.85 -32.40 33.77
C ARG A 126 -6.18 -31.80 33.30
N ASN A 127 -7.12 -32.72 33.13
CA ASN A 127 -8.56 -32.68 33.42
C ASN A 127 -9.30 -31.34 33.55
N GLY A 128 -10.40 -31.29 32.77
CA GLY A 128 -11.72 -30.74 33.08
C GLY A 128 -11.92 -29.89 34.33
N GLY A 129 -12.30 -28.64 34.09
CA GLY A 129 -12.92 -27.75 35.07
C GLY A 129 -13.95 -26.87 34.38
N ALA A 130 -15.21 -27.01 34.79
CA ALA A 130 -16.34 -26.21 34.32
C ALA A 130 -16.14 -24.70 34.58
N PRO A 131 -16.69 -23.82 33.73
CA PRO A 131 -16.63 -22.38 33.99
C PRO A 131 -17.54 -21.99 35.17
N PRO A 132 -17.08 -21.11 36.08
CA PRO A 132 -17.94 -20.54 37.11
C PRO A 132 -18.99 -19.60 36.49
N LYS A 133 -20.24 -19.75 36.94
CA LYS A 133 -21.34 -18.83 36.67
C LYS A 133 -21.00 -17.47 37.28
N SER A 134 -20.67 -16.49 36.43
CA SER A 134 -20.62 -15.09 36.86
C SER A 134 -22.04 -14.54 36.90
N ALA A 135 -22.50 -14.23 38.11
CA ALA A 135 -23.70 -13.46 38.36
C ALA A 135 -23.46 -12.01 37.92
N TYR A 136 -24.28 -11.51 37.01
CA TYR A 136 -24.38 -10.08 36.71
C TYR A 136 -25.32 -9.43 37.73
N PRO A 137 -24.90 -8.38 38.45
CA PRO A 137 -25.84 -7.48 39.08
C PRO A 137 -26.32 -6.43 38.07
N GLN A 138 -27.65 -6.33 38.00
CA GLN A 138 -28.42 -5.10 38.13
C GLN A 138 -28.18 -3.98 37.09
N SER A 139 -29.19 -3.86 36.22
CA SER A 139 -29.46 -2.76 35.29
C SER A 139 -29.29 -1.39 35.96
N GLN A 140 -28.46 -0.53 35.35
CA GLN A 140 -28.56 0.91 35.52
C GLN A 140 -29.20 1.54 34.29
N GLU A 141 -30.29 2.24 34.59
CA GLU A 141 -31.11 3.08 33.73
C GLU A 141 -30.30 4.33 33.36
N TYR A 142 -30.06 4.54 32.07
CA TYR A 142 -29.41 5.76 31.58
C TYR A 142 -30.47 6.83 31.26
N PRO A 143 -30.31 8.08 31.71
CA PRO A 143 -31.20 9.18 31.33
C PRO A 143 -30.97 9.63 29.88
N GLN A 144 -32.08 9.88 29.19
CA GLN A 144 -32.13 10.60 27.91
C GLN A 144 -31.51 12.00 28.06
N ALA A 145 -30.45 12.26 27.29
CA ALA A 145 -29.89 13.60 27.15
C ALA A 145 -30.01 14.10 25.71
N GLY A 146 -30.82 15.14 25.55
CA GLY A 146 -30.50 16.29 24.69
C GLY A 146 -30.63 16.12 23.18
N GLN A 147 -31.80 16.46 22.65
CA GLN A 147 -31.95 16.90 21.26
C GLN A 147 -31.06 18.13 21.01
N THR A 148 -29.99 17.96 20.25
CA THR A 148 -29.23 19.10 19.69
C THR A 148 -29.85 19.47 18.35
N SER A 149 -30.64 20.54 18.37
CA SER A 149 -31.16 21.23 17.20
C SER A 149 -30.00 21.88 16.44
N TYR A 150 -29.73 21.40 15.23
CA TYR A 150 -28.85 22.10 14.29
C TYR A 150 -29.59 23.30 13.72
N SER A 151 -29.16 24.51 14.07
CA SER A 151 -29.61 25.74 13.46
C SER A 151 -29.28 25.75 11.97
N GLN A 152 -30.32 25.88 11.15
CA GLN A 152 -30.23 26.09 9.70
C GLN A 152 -29.56 27.44 9.43
N LEU A 153 -28.43 27.41 8.72
CA LEU A 153 -27.88 28.58 8.04
C LEU A 153 -28.68 28.83 6.76
N PRO A 154 -28.95 30.10 6.39
CA PRO A 154 -29.72 30.43 5.20
C PRO A 154 -28.94 30.10 3.93
N PRO A 155 -29.60 29.59 2.88
CA PRO A 155 -28.96 29.30 1.61
C PRO A 155 -28.59 30.62 0.89
N GLN A 156 -27.30 30.84 0.70
CA GLN A 156 -26.79 31.84 -0.23
C GLN A 156 -27.06 31.36 -1.66
N SER A 157 -27.77 32.20 -2.38
CA SER A 157 -28.09 32.09 -3.80
C SER A 157 -26.85 32.19 -4.67
N TYR A 158 -26.48 31.10 -5.33
CA TYR A 158 -25.65 31.14 -6.53
C TYR A 158 -26.48 30.64 -7.72
N THR A 159 -27.08 31.58 -8.42
CA THR A 159 -27.60 31.40 -9.77
C THR A 159 -26.40 31.37 -10.71
N GLN A 160 -26.09 30.22 -11.32
CA GLN A 160 -25.65 30.20 -12.72
C GLN A 160 -25.79 28.81 -13.36
N LEU A 161 -26.25 28.86 -14.60
CA LEU A 161 -26.81 27.80 -15.43
C LEU A 161 -25.92 26.57 -15.61
N THR A 162 -26.45 25.40 -15.24
CA THR A 162 -26.43 24.25 -16.15
C THR A 162 -27.68 23.44 -15.89
N GLN A 163 -28.51 23.29 -16.92
CA GLN A 163 -29.82 22.65 -16.88
C GLN A 163 -29.62 21.12 -16.69
N GLN A 164 -29.40 20.67 -15.46
CA GLN A 164 -29.53 19.27 -15.07
C GLN A 164 -30.69 19.15 -14.08
N GLN A 165 -31.69 18.38 -14.47
CA GLN A 165 -32.91 18.16 -13.70
C GLN A 165 -32.58 17.59 -12.31
N PRO A 166 -33.15 18.14 -11.23
CA PRO A 166 -32.98 17.61 -9.88
C PRO A 166 -33.97 16.47 -9.64
N GLY A 167 -33.49 15.31 -9.21
CA GLY A 167 -34.36 14.33 -8.53
C GLY A 167 -34.20 12.86 -8.91
N LEU A 168 -33.45 12.52 -9.96
CA LEU A 168 -33.12 11.12 -10.22
C LEU A 168 -31.67 10.88 -9.84
N ARG A 169 -31.46 10.42 -8.60
CA ARG A 169 -30.28 9.60 -8.30
C ARG A 169 -30.18 8.61 -9.44
N ARG A 170 -29.10 8.63 -10.23
CA ARG A 170 -28.79 7.53 -11.14
C ARG A 170 -28.60 6.31 -10.25
N ARG A 171 -29.70 5.62 -9.91
CA ARG A 171 -29.66 4.20 -9.64
C ARG A 171 -28.86 3.64 -10.80
N LEU A 172 -27.79 2.91 -10.50
CA LEU A 172 -27.29 1.95 -11.48
C LEU A 172 -28.54 1.19 -11.91
N ASP A 173 -28.95 1.42 -13.15
CA ASP A 173 -30.17 0.84 -13.69
C ASP A 173 -30.03 -0.67 -13.47
N PRO A 174 -30.95 -1.33 -12.73
CA PRO A 174 -30.86 -2.76 -12.50
C PRO A 174 -30.81 -3.57 -13.80
N GLY A 175 -31.13 -2.95 -14.96
CA GLY A 175 -30.94 -3.51 -16.30
C GLY A 175 -29.69 -3.05 -17.07
N HIS A 176 -28.87 -2.11 -16.56
CA HIS A 176 -27.54 -1.79 -17.14
C HIS A 176 -26.46 -2.70 -16.55
N HIS A 177 -26.48 -3.97 -16.96
CA HIS A 177 -25.37 -4.90 -16.75
C HIS A 177 -24.23 -4.70 -17.76
N ASN A 178 -24.22 -3.58 -18.49
CA ASN A 178 -23.18 -3.21 -19.46
C ASN A 178 -21.84 -2.87 -18.80
N SER A 179 -21.71 -3.09 -17.48
CA SER A 179 -20.42 -3.28 -16.85
C SER A 179 -19.65 -4.27 -17.73
N LYS A 180 -18.62 -3.78 -18.43
CA LYS A 180 -17.58 -4.61 -19.05
C LYS A 180 -16.83 -5.45 -18.02
N ARG A 181 -17.34 -5.61 -16.79
CA ARG A 181 -16.74 -6.30 -15.66
C ARG A 181 -17.32 -7.69 -15.43
N ALA A 182 -18.49 -8.07 -15.95
CA ALA A 182 -18.99 -9.44 -15.76
C ALA A 182 -20.12 -9.79 -16.74
N GLY A 183 -19.81 -10.66 -17.71
CA GLY A 183 -20.79 -11.57 -18.30
C GLY A 183 -20.42 -13.00 -17.90
N PRO A 184 -21.38 -13.89 -17.63
CA PRO A 184 -21.13 -15.28 -17.22
C PRO A 184 -20.34 -16.10 -18.25
N ASP A 185 -20.38 -15.71 -19.53
CA ASP A 185 -19.80 -16.46 -20.64
C ASP A 185 -18.47 -15.90 -21.17
N GLN A 186 -17.88 -14.90 -20.50
CA GLN A 186 -16.52 -14.45 -20.80
C GLN A 186 -15.57 -14.95 -19.72
N PRO A 187 -14.97 -16.14 -19.86
CA PRO A 187 -13.75 -16.41 -19.11
C PRO A 187 -12.78 -15.29 -19.48
N ARG A 188 -12.16 -14.66 -18.48
CA ARG A 188 -10.97 -13.84 -18.68
C ARG A 188 -9.76 -14.74 -18.44
N PRO A 189 -9.40 -15.65 -19.35
CA PRO A 189 -8.08 -16.23 -19.26
C PRO A 189 -7.07 -15.10 -19.46
N TYR A 190 -6.01 -15.12 -18.67
CA TYR A 190 -4.80 -14.38 -19.02
C TYR A 190 -4.41 -14.71 -20.46
N THR A 191 -3.92 -13.74 -21.22
CA THR A 191 -3.39 -14.05 -22.55
C THR A 191 -2.13 -14.90 -22.43
N PRO A 192 -1.79 -15.71 -23.44
CA PRO A 192 -0.56 -16.48 -23.46
C PRO A 192 0.68 -15.64 -23.09
N GLU A 193 0.79 -14.43 -23.65
CA GLU A 193 1.90 -13.51 -23.42
C GLU A 193 1.91 -12.96 -21.99
N GLN A 194 0.74 -12.78 -21.38
CA GLN A 194 0.64 -12.39 -19.96
C GLN A 194 1.13 -13.50 -19.04
N LEU A 195 0.80 -14.76 -19.36
CA LEU A 195 1.30 -15.91 -18.62
C LEU A 195 2.83 -16.05 -18.78
N ASP A 196 3.35 -15.83 -19.98
CA ASP A 196 4.79 -15.83 -20.26
C ASP A 196 5.52 -14.72 -19.46
N SER A 197 4.94 -13.52 -19.38
CA SER A 197 5.46 -12.42 -18.56
C SER A 197 5.48 -12.77 -17.06
N MET A 198 4.40 -13.38 -16.54
CA MET A 198 4.35 -13.83 -15.15
C MET A 198 5.36 -14.93 -14.85
N MET A 199 5.54 -15.88 -15.76
CA MET A 199 6.56 -16.93 -15.64
C MET A 199 7.97 -16.34 -15.55
N ASN A 200 8.30 -15.39 -16.43
CA ASN A 200 9.62 -14.73 -16.42
C ASN A 200 9.86 -13.96 -15.12
N MET A 201 8.85 -13.24 -14.61
CA MET A 201 8.95 -12.54 -13.33
C MET A 201 9.22 -13.52 -12.17
N LEU A 202 8.53 -14.65 -12.13
CA LEU A 202 8.74 -15.66 -11.08
C LEU A 202 10.14 -16.28 -11.14
N LEU A 203 10.66 -16.54 -12.34
CA LEU A 203 12.03 -17.01 -12.52
C LEU A 203 13.05 -15.99 -12.03
N GLU A 204 12.87 -14.71 -12.38
CA GLU A 204 13.76 -13.62 -11.94
C GLU A 204 13.78 -13.49 -10.41
N VAL A 205 12.61 -13.56 -9.77
CA VAL A 205 12.51 -13.51 -8.30
C VAL A 205 13.18 -14.74 -7.67
N ALA A 206 12.94 -15.95 -8.22
CA ALA A 206 13.54 -17.18 -7.71
C ALA A 206 15.07 -17.18 -7.84
N GLU A 207 15.62 -16.61 -8.91
CA GLU A 207 17.06 -16.46 -9.13
C GLU A 207 17.67 -15.42 -8.19
N ARG A 208 17.03 -14.24 -8.08
CA ARG A 208 17.50 -13.13 -7.24
C ARG A 208 17.54 -13.47 -5.76
N TYR A 209 16.63 -14.33 -5.30
CA TYR A 209 16.56 -14.80 -3.91
C TYR A 209 16.92 -16.27 -3.78
N SER A 210 17.85 -16.76 -4.60
CA SER A 210 18.30 -18.16 -4.58
C SER A 210 18.90 -18.60 -3.23
N ASP A 211 19.40 -17.67 -2.43
CA ASP A 211 19.87 -17.92 -1.06
C ASP A 211 18.74 -18.35 -0.11
N ASP A 212 17.50 -17.88 -0.34
CA ASP A 212 16.32 -18.30 0.42
C ASP A 212 15.64 -19.48 -0.28
N ILE A 213 16.08 -20.69 0.08
CA ILE A 213 15.60 -21.96 -0.46
C ILE A 213 14.07 -22.07 -0.38
N ARG A 214 13.46 -21.59 0.71
CA ARG A 214 12.02 -21.71 0.91
C ARG A 214 11.26 -20.78 -0.04
N LEU A 215 11.71 -19.54 -0.17
CA LEU A 215 11.11 -18.58 -1.09
C LEU A 215 11.26 -19.03 -2.54
N SER A 216 12.46 -19.47 -2.93
CA SER A 216 12.76 -19.99 -4.27
C SER A 216 11.85 -21.17 -4.64
N HIS A 217 11.68 -22.14 -3.72
CA HIS A 217 10.78 -23.27 -3.92
C HIS A 217 9.30 -22.84 -4.07
N ILE A 218 8.84 -21.87 -3.29
CA ILE A 218 7.48 -21.32 -3.42
C ILE A 218 7.28 -20.68 -4.80
N MET A 219 8.24 -19.87 -5.26
CA MET A 219 8.18 -19.23 -6.57
C MET A 219 8.15 -20.26 -7.70
N MET A 220 8.95 -21.32 -7.59
CA MET A 220 8.95 -22.42 -8.57
C MET A 220 7.60 -23.15 -8.60
N GLY A 221 6.99 -23.40 -7.44
CA GLY A 221 5.66 -24.01 -7.35
C GLY A 221 4.54 -23.16 -7.96
N TYR A 222 4.66 -21.82 -7.95
CA TYR A 222 3.74 -20.95 -8.69
C TYR A 222 4.02 -20.97 -10.19
N TYR A 223 5.30 -20.97 -10.58
CA TYR A 223 5.72 -21.02 -11.97
C TYR A 223 5.14 -22.27 -12.67
N GLU A 224 5.19 -23.44 -12.04
CA GLU A 224 4.62 -24.68 -12.61
C GLU A 224 3.12 -24.60 -12.85
N LYS A 225 2.36 -24.00 -11.92
CA LYS A 225 0.90 -23.84 -12.07
C LYS A 225 0.56 -22.93 -13.25
N ILE A 226 1.33 -21.85 -13.43
CA ILE A 226 1.15 -20.92 -14.54
C ILE A 226 1.55 -21.60 -15.86
N ARG A 227 2.63 -22.38 -15.85
CA ARG A 227 3.07 -23.18 -16.98
C ARG A 227 1.98 -24.15 -17.46
N ASP A 228 1.36 -24.88 -16.54
CA ASP A 228 0.28 -25.81 -16.88
C ASP A 228 -0.94 -25.07 -17.45
N ALA A 229 -1.26 -23.88 -16.92
CA ALA A 229 -2.31 -23.04 -17.47
C ALA A 229 -1.97 -22.53 -18.88
N ARG A 230 -0.71 -22.17 -19.13
CA ARG A 230 -0.21 -21.72 -20.44
C ARG A 230 -0.28 -22.83 -21.49
N ILE A 231 0.08 -24.06 -21.12
CA ILE A 231 0.01 -25.23 -22.00
C ILE A 231 -1.46 -25.58 -22.31
N LYS A 232 -2.36 -25.48 -21.32
CA LYS A 232 -3.80 -25.71 -21.53
C LYS A 232 -4.45 -24.68 -22.45
N LEU A 233 -3.95 -23.44 -22.44
CA LEU A 233 -4.52 -22.35 -23.21
C LEU A 233 -4.10 -22.40 -24.69
N ASP A 234 -2.86 -22.80 -24.97
CA ASP A 234 -2.31 -22.86 -26.32
C ASP A 234 -1.30 -24.02 -26.41
N PRO A 235 -1.79 -25.24 -26.70
CA PRO A 235 -1.00 -26.48 -26.67
C PRO A 235 -0.03 -26.59 -27.86
N ASP A 236 -0.35 -25.96 -29.00
CA ASP A 236 0.46 -26.01 -30.21
C ASP A 236 1.82 -25.32 -30.01
N ASN A 237 1.89 -24.40 -29.04
CA ASN A 237 3.10 -23.65 -28.69
C ASN A 237 3.75 -24.13 -27.38
N ALA A 238 3.38 -25.30 -26.85
CA ALA A 238 3.91 -25.79 -25.58
C ALA A 238 5.45 -25.90 -25.54
N GLY A 239 6.10 -26.07 -26.70
CA GLY A 239 7.56 -26.13 -26.81
C GLY A 239 8.29 -24.79 -26.70
N SER A 240 7.60 -23.65 -26.79
CA SER A 240 8.21 -22.32 -26.66
C SER A 240 8.28 -21.80 -25.22
N VAL A 241 7.69 -22.54 -24.27
CA VAL A 241 7.67 -22.20 -22.85
C VAL A 241 9.08 -22.26 -22.27
N VAL A 242 9.54 -21.12 -21.74
CA VAL A 242 10.87 -20.96 -21.13
C VAL A 242 11.00 -21.88 -19.92
N MET A 243 11.84 -22.91 -20.00
CA MET A 243 12.13 -23.80 -18.89
C MET A 243 13.11 -23.17 -17.89
N PRO A 244 12.99 -23.46 -16.57
CA PRO A 244 13.99 -23.03 -15.60
C PRO A 244 15.36 -23.62 -15.96
N ARG A 245 16.40 -22.76 -15.95
CA ARG A 245 17.79 -23.17 -16.25
C ARG A 245 18.32 -24.23 -15.28
N ASN A 246 17.85 -24.17 -14.05
CA ASN A 246 18.27 -25.07 -13.01
C ASN A 246 17.22 -26.17 -12.95
N GLY A 247 17.46 -27.29 -13.64
CA GLY A 247 16.60 -28.48 -13.63
C GLY A 247 16.53 -29.20 -12.27
N LEU A 248 16.55 -28.44 -11.17
CA LEU A 248 16.36 -28.91 -9.81
C LEU A 248 14.85 -29.02 -9.58
N TYR A 249 14.34 -30.20 -9.92
CA TYR A 249 13.07 -30.75 -9.42
C TYR A 249 13.29 -31.39 -8.04
#